data_AF-A0A0N9I3S2-F1
#
_entry.id   AF-A0A0N9I3S2-F1
#
_cell.length_a   1.000
_cell.length_b   1.000
_cell.length_c   1.000
_cell.angle_alpha   90.00
_cell.angle_beta   90.00
_cell.angle_gamma   90.00
#
_symmetry.space_group_name_H-M   'P 1'
#
loop_
_entity.id
_entity.type
_entity.pdbx_description
1 polymer ?
#
loop_
_entity_poly.entity_id
_entity_poly.type
_entity_poly.pdbx_seq_one_letter_code
_entity_poly.pdbx_strand_id
1 'polypeptide(L)'
;MSGESVETVAAQVDRLCWTGILLGLAFTMTNVQGFAAAGSPPWSLPWLAAWLLDPMVSLVLLAILRAEQVTARHGVRTGGWVRAAKWFTLAATYVMNTWAAYAAGSAASVVLHSVPPLVVFVAAEAVTDLRDKLTEAVSRATAVAQPEAPRRTSFAEYLAVAKSARRKGVAVTPAWVREVTGCSRGLSSKLAAALKAES
;
A
#
# COMPACT_ATOMS: atom_id res chain seq x y z
N MET A 1 19.67 5.43 7.01
CA MET A 1 18.27 5.87 6.84
C MET A 1 17.38 4.71 7.21
N SER A 2 16.75 4.77 8.39
CA SER A 2 15.85 3.76 8.93
C SER A 2 14.47 3.80 8.26
N GLY A 3 13.78 2.65 8.16
CA GLY A 3 12.51 2.50 7.43
C GLY A 3 11.37 3.40 7.94
N GLU A 4 11.41 3.78 9.21
CA GLU A 4 10.53 4.73 9.90
C GLU A 4 10.33 6.06 9.13
N SER A 5 11.37 6.52 8.41
CA SER A 5 11.31 7.72 7.58
C SER A 5 10.45 7.52 6.31
N VAL A 6 10.52 6.34 5.69
CA VAL A 6 9.80 6.03 4.44
C VAL A 6 8.31 5.81 4.72
N GLU A 7 7.97 5.10 5.78
CA GLU A 7 6.57 4.87 6.19
C GLU A 7 5.88 6.17 6.60
N THR A 8 6.59 7.08 7.29
CA THR A 8 6.06 8.40 7.65
C THR A 8 5.78 9.26 6.42
N VAL A 9 6.70 9.30 5.45
CA VAL A 9 6.51 10.02 4.19
C VAL A 9 5.36 9.41 3.38
N ALA A 10 5.28 8.07 3.28
CA ALA A 10 4.19 7.37 2.63
C ALA A 10 2.82 7.77 3.20
N ALA A 11 2.68 7.73 4.53
CA ALA A 11 1.46 8.13 5.23
C ALA A 11 1.14 9.62 5.12
N GLN A 12 2.16 10.50 4.99
CA GLN A 12 1.94 11.93 4.77
C GLN A 12 1.45 12.22 3.34
N VAL A 13 2.06 11.61 2.32
CA VAL A 13 1.65 11.82 0.92
C VAL A 13 0.26 11.24 0.68
N ASP A 14 -0.06 10.05 1.21
CA ASP A 14 -1.41 9.48 1.11
C ASP A 14 -2.45 10.43 1.73
N ARG A 15 -2.21 10.93 2.95
CA ARG A 15 -3.10 11.91 3.60
C ARG A 15 -3.30 13.17 2.77
N LEU A 16 -2.23 13.78 2.25
CA LEU A 16 -2.33 14.98 1.40
C LEU A 16 -3.14 14.73 0.12
N CYS A 17 -2.93 13.60 -0.54
CA CYS A 17 -3.73 13.23 -1.71
C CYS A 17 -5.20 13.00 -1.36
N TRP A 18 -5.52 12.30 -0.26
CA TRP A 18 -6.91 12.14 0.18
C TRP A 18 -7.56 13.45 0.56
N THR A 19 -6.85 14.36 1.22
CA THR A 19 -7.35 15.72 1.50
C THR A 19 -7.65 16.47 0.19
N GLY A 20 -6.76 16.42 -0.80
CA GLY A 20 -6.99 17.02 -2.12
C GLY A 20 -8.20 16.43 -2.86
N ILE A 21 -8.33 15.10 -2.86
CA ILE A 21 -9.48 14.39 -3.45
C ILE A 21 -10.77 14.79 -2.75
N LEU A 22 -10.83 14.76 -1.42
CA LEU A 22 -12.04 15.10 -0.65
C LEU A 22 -12.44 16.57 -0.81
N LEU A 23 -11.48 17.50 -0.85
CA LEU A 23 -11.76 18.92 -1.11
C LEU A 23 -12.27 19.17 -2.54
N GLY A 24 -11.66 18.51 -3.53
CA GLY A 24 -12.10 18.58 -4.92
C GLY A 24 -13.51 18.01 -5.10
N LEU A 25 -13.79 16.86 -4.47
CA LEU A 25 -15.13 16.25 -4.45
C LEU A 25 -16.17 17.12 -3.73
N ALA A 26 -15.82 17.74 -2.61
CA ALA A 26 -16.72 18.66 -1.93
C ALA A 26 -17.08 19.87 -2.82
N PHE A 27 -16.11 20.38 -3.60
CA PHE A 27 -16.36 21.46 -4.55
C PHE A 27 -17.25 21.02 -5.73
N THR A 28 -16.99 19.86 -6.33
CA THR A 28 -17.85 19.37 -7.43
C THR A 28 -19.26 19.05 -6.93
N MET A 29 -19.37 18.47 -5.73
CA MET A 29 -20.63 18.18 -5.06
C MET A 29 -21.47 19.42 -4.79
N THR A 30 -20.91 20.54 -4.33
CA THR A 30 -21.69 21.79 -4.13
C THR A 30 -22.19 22.38 -5.44
N ASN A 31 -21.37 22.34 -6.50
CA ASN A 31 -21.73 22.84 -7.83
C ASN A 31 -22.83 21.99 -8.48
N VAL A 32 -22.68 20.67 -8.46
CA VAL A 32 -23.69 19.72 -8.96
C VAL A 32 -24.97 19.80 -8.12
N GLN A 33 -24.88 20.02 -6.80
CA GLN A 33 -26.07 20.20 -5.97
C GLN A 33 -26.86 21.46 -6.36
N GLY A 34 -26.19 22.60 -6.58
CA GLY A 34 -26.83 23.82 -7.02
C GLY A 34 -27.55 23.65 -8.36
N PHE A 35 -26.92 22.93 -9.30
CA PHE A 35 -27.51 22.59 -10.59
C PHE A 35 -28.71 21.62 -10.46
N ALA A 36 -28.52 20.48 -9.77
CA ALA A 36 -29.53 19.41 -9.68
C ALA A 36 -30.71 19.76 -8.76
N ALA A 37 -30.51 20.63 -7.77
CA ALA A 37 -31.61 21.15 -6.95
C ALA A 37 -32.51 22.10 -7.74
N ALA A 38 -31.99 22.80 -8.77
CA ALA A 38 -32.76 23.63 -9.70
C ALA A 38 -33.76 24.62 -9.03
N GLY A 39 -33.38 25.21 -7.90
CA GLY A 39 -34.24 26.13 -7.13
C GLY A 39 -35.21 25.45 -6.14
N SER A 40 -35.10 24.14 -5.93
CA SER A 40 -35.88 23.39 -4.93
C SER A 40 -35.71 23.99 -3.52
N PRO A 41 -36.77 24.03 -2.69
CA PRO A 41 -36.70 24.57 -1.33
C PRO A 41 -35.61 23.85 -0.50
N PRO A 42 -34.84 24.57 0.34
CA PRO A 42 -33.93 23.96 1.29
C PRO A 42 -34.64 22.89 2.13
N TRP A 43 -33.95 21.79 2.43
CA TRP A 43 -34.48 20.64 3.18
C TRP A 43 -35.60 19.83 2.50
N SER A 44 -36.01 20.18 1.27
CA SER A 44 -36.91 19.31 0.48
C SER A 44 -36.20 18.03 0.02
N LEU A 45 -36.96 16.98 -0.28
CA LEU A 45 -36.42 15.70 -0.78
C LEU A 45 -35.56 15.87 -2.05
N PRO A 46 -35.94 16.68 -3.06
CA PRO A 46 -35.06 16.94 -4.21
C PRO A 46 -33.78 17.68 -3.84
N TRP A 47 -33.83 18.66 -2.93
CA TRP A 47 -32.66 19.38 -2.47
C TRP A 47 -31.65 18.48 -1.74
N LEU A 48 -32.16 17.52 -0.95
CA LEU A 48 -31.36 16.48 -0.28
C LEU A 48 -30.83 15.44 -1.28
N ALA A 49 -31.64 14.99 -2.23
CA ALA A 49 -31.22 14.02 -3.26
C ALA A 49 -30.12 14.58 -4.18
N ALA A 50 -30.17 15.88 -4.49
CA ALA A 50 -29.15 16.56 -5.29
C ALA A 50 -27.74 16.47 -4.70
N TRP A 51 -27.59 16.41 -3.36
CA TRP A 51 -26.30 16.20 -2.71
C TRP A 51 -25.68 14.82 -2.98
N LEU A 52 -26.50 13.79 -3.25
CA LEU A 52 -26.01 12.41 -3.45
C LEU A 52 -25.50 12.13 -4.87
N LEU A 53 -25.86 12.98 -5.84
CA LEU A 53 -25.66 12.69 -7.26
C LEU A 53 -24.18 12.63 -7.65
N ASP A 54 -23.39 13.65 -7.30
CA ASP A 54 -21.95 13.70 -7.61
C ASP A 54 -21.15 12.65 -6.79
N PRO A 55 -21.33 12.51 -5.46
CA PRO A 55 -20.66 11.46 -4.69
C PRO A 55 -20.91 10.04 -5.21
N MET A 56 -22.12 9.71 -5.69
CA MET A 56 -22.38 8.39 -6.27
C MET A 56 -21.55 8.13 -7.53
N VAL A 57 -21.48 9.10 -8.46
CA VAL A 57 -20.66 8.97 -9.68
C VAL A 57 -19.18 8.86 -9.33
N SER A 58 -18.70 9.68 -8.40
CA SER A 58 -17.30 9.66 -7.95
C SER A 58 -16.92 8.36 -7.23
N LEU A 59 -17.81 7.79 -6.42
CA LEU A 59 -17.60 6.49 -5.76
C LEU A 59 -17.56 5.35 -6.79
N VAL A 60 -18.42 5.37 -7.81
CA VAL A 60 -18.38 4.39 -8.91
C VAL A 60 -17.07 4.49 -9.69
N LEU A 61 -16.63 5.70 -10.05
CA LEU A 61 -15.33 5.93 -10.67
C LEU A 61 -14.18 5.39 -9.80
N LEU A 62 -14.14 5.77 -8.52
CA LEU A 62 -13.11 5.32 -7.58
C LEU A 62 -13.10 3.79 -7.40
N ALA A 63 -14.27 3.16 -7.39
CA ALA A 63 -14.40 1.70 -7.36
C ALA A 63 -13.87 1.06 -8.66
N ILE A 64 -14.11 1.65 -9.83
CA ILE A 64 -13.53 1.22 -11.11
C ILE A 64 -12.00 1.34 -11.08
N LEU A 65 -11.46 2.49 -10.67
CA LEU A 65 -10.00 2.69 -10.53
C LEU A 65 -9.38 1.64 -9.59
N ARG A 66 -10.03 1.41 -8.44
CA ARG A 66 -9.58 0.41 -7.46
C ARG A 66 -9.66 -1.01 -8.01
N ALA A 67 -10.72 -1.35 -8.74
CA ALA A 67 -10.88 -2.67 -9.35
C ALA A 67 -9.79 -2.95 -10.37
N GLU A 68 -9.49 -2.01 -11.28
CA GLU A 68 -8.40 -2.18 -12.25
C GLU A 68 -7.06 -2.49 -11.60
N GLN A 69 -6.71 -1.76 -10.54
CA GLN A 69 -5.42 -1.90 -9.86
C GLN A 69 -5.32 -3.23 -9.11
N VAL A 70 -6.40 -3.65 -8.44
CA VAL A 70 -6.49 -5.00 -7.85
C VAL A 70 -6.37 -6.08 -8.91
N THR A 71 -7.01 -5.91 -10.07
CA THR A 71 -6.96 -6.88 -11.18
C THR A 71 -5.57 -6.93 -11.85
N ALA A 72 -4.91 -5.78 -12.01
CA ALA A 72 -3.55 -5.67 -12.53
C ALA A 72 -2.50 -6.34 -11.62
N ARG A 73 -2.62 -6.22 -10.29
CA ARG A 73 -1.81 -6.96 -9.31
C ARG A 73 -1.87 -8.49 -9.49
N HIS A 74 -2.95 -9.02 -10.04
CA HIS A 74 -3.14 -10.45 -10.30
C HIS A 74 -2.79 -10.83 -11.76
N GLY A 75 -2.17 -9.94 -12.53
CA GLY A 75 -1.75 -10.18 -13.92
C GLY A 75 -2.88 -10.19 -14.95
N VAL A 76 -4.12 -9.90 -14.54
CA VAL A 76 -5.28 -9.87 -15.43
C VAL A 76 -5.40 -8.49 -16.06
N ARG A 77 -5.54 -8.43 -17.39
CA ARG A 77 -5.72 -7.16 -18.12
C ARG A 77 -7.19 -6.74 -18.13
N THR A 78 -7.48 -5.49 -17.80
CA THR A 78 -8.83 -4.93 -17.92
C THR A 78 -9.17 -4.62 -19.37
N GLY A 79 -10.43 -4.89 -19.75
CA GLY A 79 -10.91 -4.74 -21.13
C GLY A 79 -11.31 -3.31 -21.49
N GLY A 80 -11.49 -3.05 -22.79
CA GLY A 80 -11.86 -1.73 -23.30
C GLY A 80 -13.14 -1.11 -22.70
N TRP A 81 -14.06 -1.94 -22.21
CA TRP A 81 -15.27 -1.50 -21.48
C TRP A 81 -14.97 -0.76 -20.17
N VAL A 82 -13.92 -1.14 -19.45
CA VAL A 82 -13.56 -0.48 -18.18
C VAL A 82 -13.03 0.93 -18.45
N ARG A 83 -12.18 1.06 -19.48
CA ARG A 83 -11.73 2.35 -20.01
C ARG A 83 -12.91 3.21 -20.49
N ALA A 84 -13.90 2.63 -21.18
CA ALA A 84 -15.10 3.35 -21.60
C ALA A 84 -15.91 3.86 -20.39
N ALA A 85 -16.07 3.05 -19.35
CA ALA A 85 -16.76 3.44 -18.12
C ALA A 85 -16.05 4.59 -17.37
N LYS A 86 -14.70 4.60 -17.33
CA LYS A 86 -13.93 5.75 -16.80
C LYS A 86 -14.19 7.04 -17.58
N TRP A 87 -14.06 6.99 -18.91
CA TRP A 87 -14.27 8.18 -19.73
C TRP A 87 -15.71 8.67 -19.68
N PHE A 88 -16.69 7.76 -19.60
CA PHE A 88 -18.09 8.12 -19.43
C PHE A 88 -18.36 8.80 -18.07
N THR A 89 -17.86 8.23 -16.96
CA THR A 89 -18.02 8.83 -15.63
C THR A 89 -17.31 10.18 -15.51
N LEU A 90 -16.08 10.29 -16.02
CA LEU A 90 -15.36 11.56 -16.07
C LEU A 90 -16.07 12.61 -16.92
N ALA A 91 -16.57 12.23 -18.11
CA ALA A 91 -17.32 13.14 -18.98
C ALA A 91 -18.64 13.60 -18.34
N ALA A 92 -19.35 12.71 -17.65
CA ALA A 92 -20.56 13.07 -16.91
C ALA A 92 -20.24 14.11 -15.82
N THR A 93 -19.25 13.86 -14.96
CA THR A 93 -18.84 14.84 -13.93
C THR A 93 -18.37 16.16 -14.53
N TYR A 94 -17.58 16.13 -15.62
CA TYR A 94 -17.14 17.33 -16.34
C TYR A 94 -18.34 18.15 -16.86
N VAL A 95 -19.28 17.50 -17.55
CA VAL A 95 -20.47 18.17 -18.10
C VAL A 95 -21.32 18.77 -17.00
N MET A 96 -21.64 18.02 -15.94
CA MET A 96 -22.45 18.53 -14.83
C MET A 96 -21.80 19.74 -14.14
N ASN A 97 -20.47 19.77 -14.03
CA ASN A 97 -19.77 20.89 -13.43
C ASN A 97 -19.67 22.12 -14.34
N THR A 98 -19.52 21.93 -15.65
CA THR A 98 -19.29 23.03 -16.62
C THR A 98 -20.55 23.53 -17.31
N TRP A 99 -21.67 22.80 -17.24
CA TRP A 99 -22.90 23.10 -17.99
C TRP A 99 -23.42 24.53 -17.77
N ALA A 100 -23.51 24.98 -16.52
CA ALA A 100 -23.95 26.34 -16.20
C ALA A 100 -23.00 27.41 -16.76
N ALA A 101 -21.69 27.13 -16.77
CA ALA A 101 -20.69 28.03 -17.33
C ALA A 101 -20.77 28.13 -18.87
N TYR A 102 -21.07 27.02 -19.55
CA TYR A 102 -21.38 27.01 -20.98
C TYR A 102 -22.68 27.75 -21.29
N ALA A 103 -23.74 27.53 -20.52
CA ALA A 103 -25.01 28.25 -20.67
C ALA A 103 -24.86 29.77 -20.44
N ALA A 104 -23.93 30.18 -19.57
CA ALA A 104 -23.57 31.57 -19.33
C ALA A 104 -22.52 32.14 -20.31
N GLY A 105 -22.00 31.34 -21.25
CA GLY A 105 -20.97 31.76 -22.22
C GLY A 105 -19.60 32.12 -21.62
N SER A 106 -19.32 31.73 -20.37
CA SER A 106 -18.15 32.18 -19.62
C SER A 106 -17.00 31.17 -19.67
N ALA A 107 -16.04 31.40 -20.58
CA ALA A 107 -14.85 30.56 -20.71
C ALA A 107 -14.03 30.45 -19.41
N ALA A 108 -13.93 31.55 -18.63
CA ALA A 108 -13.25 31.55 -17.34
C ALA A 108 -13.95 30.64 -16.31
N SER A 109 -15.29 30.63 -16.31
CA SER A 109 -16.08 29.75 -15.44
C SER A 109 -16.00 28.28 -15.90
N VAL A 110 -15.96 28.01 -17.22
CA VAL A 110 -15.74 26.65 -17.74
C VAL A 110 -14.39 26.10 -17.26
N VAL A 111 -13.32 26.90 -17.29
CA VAL A 111 -12.02 26.51 -16.71
C VAL A 111 -12.13 26.28 -15.20
N LEU A 112 -12.72 27.22 -14.46
CA LEU A 112 -12.83 27.15 -12.99
C LEU A 112 -13.56 25.89 -12.51
N HIS A 113 -14.64 25.48 -13.17
CA HIS A 113 -15.42 24.30 -12.79
C HIS A 113 -14.94 22.99 -13.42
N SER A 114 -14.08 23.02 -14.45
CA SER A 114 -13.48 21.80 -15.02
C SER A 114 -12.19 21.35 -14.34
N VAL A 115 -11.42 22.27 -13.73
CA VAL A 115 -10.18 21.91 -13.03
C VAL A 115 -10.42 20.92 -11.87
N PRO A 116 -11.38 21.12 -10.96
CA PRO A 116 -11.61 20.20 -9.84
C PRO A 116 -11.86 18.73 -10.24
N PRO A 117 -12.82 18.39 -11.14
CA PRO A 117 -13.05 16.99 -11.50
C PRO A 117 -11.88 16.35 -12.24
N LEU A 118 -11.15 17.10 -13.07
CA LEU A 118 -9.95 16.61 -13.74
C LEU A 118 -8.81 16.33 -12.74
N VAL A 119 -8.59 17.22 -11.78
CA VAL A 119 -7.60 17.04 -10.71
C VAL A 119 -7.97 15.86 -9.80
N VAL A 120 -9.24 15.71 -9.42
CA VAL A 120 -9.73 14.56 -8.64
C VAL A 120 -9.50 13.25 -9.39
N PHE A 121 -9.82 13.19 -10.68
CA PHE A 121 -9.58 11.99 -11.51
C PHE A 121 -8.09 11.61 -11.54
N VAL A 122 -7.22 12.57 -11.88
CA VAL A 122 -5.77 12.35 -11.96
C VAL A 122 -5.18 11.99 -10.60
N ALA A 123 -5.61 12.65 -9.53
CA ALA A 123 -5.17 12.35 -8.17
C ALA A 123 -5.62 10.95 -7.73
N ALA A 124 -6.85 10.53 -8.06
CA ALA A 124 -7.34 9.20 -7.73
C ALA A 124 -6.58 8.09 -8.48
N GLU A 125 -6.25 8.28 -9.76
CA GLU A 125 -5.37 7.34 -10.48
C GLU A 125 -3.97 7.30 -9.86
N ALA A 126 -3.35 8.47 -9.64
CA ALA A 126 -2.02 8.59 -9.07
C ALA A 126 -1.91 7.99 -7.65
N VAL A 127 -2.92 8.16 -6.79
CA VAL A 127 -2.99 7.55 -5.45
C VAL A 127 -2.95 6.03 -5.54
N THR A 128 -3.65 5.44 -6.51
CA THR A 128 -3.66 3.98 -6.63
C THR A 128 -2.31 3.41 -7.07
N ASP A 129 -1.65 4.01 -8.07
CA ASP A 129 -0.31 3.62 -8.51
C ASP A 129 0.76 3.87 -7.42
N LEU A 130 0.67 5.01 -6.72
CA LEU A 130 1.58 5.36 -5.65
C LEU A 130 1.46 4.41 -4.45
N ARG A 131 0.24 4.05 -4.03
CA ARG A 131 0.00 3.08 -2.95
C ARG A 131 0.65 1.73 -3.23
N ASP A 132 0.60 1.29 -4.48
CA ASP A 132 1.16 0.02 -4.90
C ASP A 132 2.70 0.04 -4.84
N LYS A 133 3.32 1.09 -5.38
CA LYS A 133 4.78 1.33 -5.31
C LYS A 133 5.29 1.51 -3.88
N LEU A 134 4.55 2.21 -3.02
CA LEU A 134 4.90 2.35 -1.60
C LEU A 134 4.78 1.02 -0.84
N THR A 135 3.74 0.23 -1.11
CA THR A 135 3.58 -1.12 -0.55
C THR A 135 4.76 -2.02 -0.95
N GLU A 136 5.17 -1.97 -2.21
CA GLU A 136 6.35 -2.72 -2.69
C GLU A 136 7.65 -2.23 -2.03
N ALA A 137 7.86 -0.91 -1.95
CA ALA A 137 9.05 -0.33 -1.32
C ALA A 137 9.18 -0.71 0.16
N VAL A 138 8.08 -0.65 0.93
CA VAL A 138 8.02 -1.12 2.33
C VAL A 138 8.25 -2.63 2.42
N SER A 139 7.69 -3.42 1.52
CA SER A 139 7.91 -4.88 1.49
C SER A 139 9.37 -5.24 1.22
N ARG A 140 10.04 -4.51 0.31
CA ARG A 140 11.48 -4.67 0.04
C ARG A 140 12.33 -4.21 1.23
N ALA A 141 12.00 -3.07 1.84
CA ALA A 141 12.71 -2.55 3.01
C ALA A 141 12.61 -3.47 4.23
N THR A 142 11.44 -4.03 4.50
CA THR A 142 11.23 -5.01 5.59
C THR A 142 11.89 -6.35 5.32
N ALA A 143 11.95 -6.82 4.06
CA ALA A 143 12.72 -8.01 3.69
C ALA A 143 14.24 -7.82 3.88
N VAL A 144 14.78 -6.63 3.60
CA VAL A 144 16.20 -6.30 3.85
C VAL A 144 16.48 -6.08 5.35
N ALA A 145 15.51 -5.58 6.11
CA ALA A 145 15.62 -5.35 7.55
C ALA A 145 15.33 -6.62 8.39
N GLN A 146 14.89 -7.72 7.78
CA GLN A 146 14.75 -8.99 8.48
C GLN A 146 16.15 -9.48 8.90
N PRO A 147 16.45 -9.60 10.21
CA PRO A 147 17.73 -10.16 10.62
C PRO A 147 17.85 -11.59 10.12
N GLU A 148 18.98 -11.93 9.51
CA GLU A 148 19.28 -13.29 9.05
C GLU A 148 19.01 -14.26 10.21
N ALA A 149 17.98 -15.11 10.05
CA ALA A 149 17.51 -15.97 11.13
C ALA A 149 18.70 -16.75 11.69
N PRO A 150 18.94 -16.73 13.02
CA PRO A 150 20.22 -17.09 13.60
C PRO A 150 20.66 -18.45 13.08
N ARG A 151 21.71 -18.42 12.24
CA ARG A 151 22.16 -19.56 11.43
C ARG A 151 22.33 -20.75 12.36
N ARG A 152 21.46 -21.75 12.23
CA ARG A 152 21.41 -22.91 13.12
C ARG A 152 22.73 -23.67 13.00
N THR A 153 23.67 -23.41 13.91
CA THR A 153 24.96 -24.08 13.97
C THR A 153 24.73 -25.58 13.97
N SER A 154 25.23 -26.24 12.93
CA SER A 154 25.04 -27.65 12.66
C SER A 154 25.82 -28.50 13.66
N PHE A 155 25.41 -29.76 13.81
CA PHE A 155 26.18 -30.74 14.60
C PHE A 155 27.63 -30.86 14.12
N ALA A 156 27.85 -30.75 12.79
CA ALA A 156 29.18 -30.81 12.20
C ALA A 156 30.07 -29.60 12.57
N GLU A 157 29.51 -28.39 12.59
CA GLU A 157 30.24 -27.19 13.02
C GLU A 157 30.62 -27.27 14.51
N TYR A 158 29.69 -27.67 15.39
CA TYR A 158 30.01 -27.90 16.80
C TYR A 158 31.04 -29.00 17.01
N LEU A 159 31.00 -30.08 16.20
CA LEU A 159 31.98 -31.14 16.24
C LEU A 159 33.37 -30.65 15.78
N ALA A 160 33.44 -29.81 14.74
CA ALA A 160 34.68 -29.21 14.26
C ALA A 160 35.32 -28.28 15.31
N VAL A 161 34.53 -27.46 16.01
CA VAL A 161 35.00 -26.62 17.13
C VAL A 161 35.52 -27.47 18.29
N ALA A 162 34.81 -28.54 18.66
CA ALA A 162 35.28 -29.45 19.71
C ALA A 162 36.54 -30.23 19.30
N LYS A 163 36.73 -30.55 18.02
CA LYS A 163 37.96 -31.16 17.49
C LYS A 163 39.15 -30.21 17.57
N SER A 164 39.01 -28.94 17.15
CA SER A 164 40.10 -27.97 17.18
C SER A 164 40.53 -27.58 18.61
N ALA A 165 39.59 -27.62 19.57
CA ALA A 165 39.88 -27.40 20.99
C ALA A 165 40.58 -28.59 21.70
N ARG A 166 40.65 -29.78 21.09
CA ARG A 166 41.17 -31.01 21.73
C ARG A 166 42.70 -30.97 21.86
N ARG A 167 43.20 -30.90 23.09
CA ARG A 167 44.64 -31.10 23.41
C ARG A 167 44.90 -32.56 23.83
N LYS A 168 46.13 -33.06 23.61
CA LYS A 168 46.54 -34.40 24.09
C LYS A 168 46.40 -34.47 25.61
N GLY A 169 45.80 -35.56 26.12
CA GLY A 169 45.55 -35.79 27.55
C GLY A 169 44.22 -35.23 28.09
N VAL A 170 43.44 -34.47 27.32
CA VAL A 170 42.13 -33.97 27.78
C VAL A 170 41.08 -35.08 27.75
N ALA A 171 40.43 -35.33 28.89
CA ALA A 171 39.30 -36.26 28.98
C ALA A 171 38.04 -35.66 28.33
N VAL A 172 37.61 -36.24 27.21
CA VAL A 172 36.39 -35.82 26.50
C VAL A 172 35.16 -36.12 27.37
N THR A 173 34.54 -35.07 27.92
CA THR A 173 33.30 -35.16 28.71
C THR A 173 32.22 -34.24 28.15
N PRO A 174 30.93 -34.51 28.39
CA PRO A 174 29.86 -33.60 27.99
C PRO A 174 29.98 -32.21 28.64
N ALA A 175 30.57 -32.11 29.83
CA ALA A 175 30.85 -30.82 30.48
C ALA A 175 31.88 -30.02 29.69
N TRP A 176 33.04 -30.62 29.39
CA TRP A 176 34.10 -30.02 28.57
C TRP A 176 33.60 -29.64 27.16
N VAL A 177 32.78 -30.48 26.51
CA VAL A 177 32.20 -30.13 25.21
C VAL A 177 31.33 -28.87 25.31
N ARG A 178 30.52 -28.70 26.36
CA ARG A 178 29.72 -27.47 26.54
C ARG A 178 30.59 -26.25 26.79
N GLU A 179 31.68 -26.40 27.54
CA GLU A 179 32.64 -25.33 27.82
C GLU A 179 33.29 -24.81 26.53
N VAL A 180 33.76 -25.70 25.65
CA VAL A 180 34.46 -25.29 24.41
C VAL A 180 33.54 -24.96 23.23
N THR A 181 32.26 -25.32 23.27
CA THR A 181 31.32 -25.10 22.14
C THR A 181 30.10 -24.24 22.46
N GLY A 182 29.79 -23.99 23.74
CA GLY A 182 28.55 -23.32 24.16
C GLY A 182 27.25 -24.11 23.91
N CYS A 183 27.31 -25.35 23.40
CA CYS A 183 26.12 -26.08 22.98
C CYS A 183 25.21 -26.54 24.13
N SER A 184 23.97 -26.93 23.79
CA SER A 184 22.98 -27.40 24.75
C SER A 184 23.34 -28.76 25.38
N ARG A 185 22.82 -29.04 26.58
CA ARG A 185 23.07 -30.30 27.32
C ARG A 185 22.80 -31.57 26.50
N GLY A 186 21.76 -31.56 25.67
CA GLY A 186 21.40 -32.71 24.81
C GLY A 186 22.28 -32.88 23.57
N LEU A 187 22.95 -31.81 23.11
CA LEU A 187 23.88 -31.87 22.00
C LEU A 187 25.29 -32.28 22.46
N SER A 188 25.72 -31.79 23.63
CA SER A 188 27.04 -32.06 24.18
C SER A 188 27.31 -33.52 24.50
N SER A 189 26.29 -34.29 24.90
CA SER A 189 26.41 -35.73 25.12
C SER A 189 26.65 -36.49 23.82
N LYS A 190 25.93 -36.14 22.74
CA LYS A 190 26.10 -36.72 21.41
C LYS A 190 27.46 -36.39 20.79
N LEU A 191 27.90 -35.12 20.92
CA LEU A 191 29.22 -34.66 20.48
C LEU A 191 30.35 -35.37 21.27
N ALA A 192 30.23 -35.49 22.58
CA ALA A 192 31.21 -36.21 23.41
C ALA A 192 31.28 -37.71 23.07
N ALA A 193 30.15 -38.34 22.70
CA ALA A 193 30.14 -39.72 22.23
C ALA A 193 30.83 -39.88 20.86
N ALA A 194 30.53 -38.99 19.89
CA ALA A 194 31.16 -39.00 18.57
C ALA A 194 32.69 -38.82 18.67
N LEU A 195 33.17 -37.86 19.47
CA LEU A 195 34.61 -37.61 19.68
C LEU A 195 35.35 -38.79 20.35
N LYS A 196 34.64 -39.60 21.15
CA LYS A 196 35.19 -40.84 21.74
C LYS A 196 35.23 -41.99 20.75
N ALA A 197 34.24 -42.10 19.86
CA ALA A 197 34.22 -43.14 18.82
C ALA A 197 35.30 -42.96 17.74
N GLU A 198 35.86 -41.75 17.62
CA GLU A 198 37.01 -41.43 16.76
C GLU A 198 38.38 -41.50 17.49
N SER A 199 38.45 -42.13 18.68
CA SER A 199 39.67 -42.20 19.52
C SER A 199 40.37 -43.55 19.46
#